data_AF-B2AF61-F1
#
_entry.id   AF-B2AF61-F1
#
_cell.length_a   1.000
_cell.length_b   1.000
_cell.length_c   1.000
_cell.angle_alpha   90.00
_cell.angle_beta   90.00
_cell.angle_gamma   90.00
#
_symmetry.space_group_name_H-M   'P 1'
#
loop_
_entity.id
_entity.type
_entity.pdbx_description
1 polymer ?
#
loop_
_entity_poly.entity_id
_entity_poly.type
_entity_poly.pdbx_seq_one_letter_code
_entity_poly.pdbx_strand_id
1 'polypeptide(L)'
;RRHVFGDLKPYVCIEPDCKTAKTHYTTRQEWVNHVESQHWRSWFCPFECNETLLSVRMLKEHIDNAHDTLRSESYEVEKALRGIPHASETVSICLLCQEQLSGLRDYTRHIGRHHEEVALLALRHHKDNYGVENSDKEVSSSSKRSQQDEYSGWDQNVSMHIEWCL
;
A
#
# COMPACT_ATOMS: atom_id res chain seq x y z
N ARG A 1 12.95 12.40 3.18
CA ARG A 1 11.91 11.37 2.89
C ARG A 1 10.48 11.95 2.87
N ARG A 2 9.93 12.54 3.94
CA ARG A 2 8.51 13.01 3.99
C ARG A 2 8.01 13.77 2.74
N HIS A 3 8.77 14.74 2.21
CA HIS A 3 8.37 15.52 1.02
C HIS A 3 8.16 14.63 -0.22
N VAL A 4 9.13 13.77 -0.54
CA VAL A 4 9.11 12.86 -1.71
C VAL A 4 7.82 12.02 -1.78
N PHE A 5 7.31 11.53 -0.65
CA PHE A 5 6.04 10.77 -0.65
C PHE A 5 4.78 11.64 -0.69
N GLY A 6 4.85 12.93 -0.32
CA GLY A 6 3.77 13.88 -0.55
C GLY A 6 3.61 14.24 -2.04
N ASP A 7 4.73 14.27 -2.77
CA ASP A 7 4.75 14.51 -4.21
C ASP A 7 4.32 13.25 -4.99
N LEU A 8 4.89 12.08 -4.64
CA LEU A 8 4.59 10.80 -5.29
C LEU A 8 3.20 10.24 -5.00
N LYS A 9 2.60 10.57 -3.84
CA LYS A 9 1.32 10.03 -3.34
C LYS A 9 1.21 8.51 -3.53
N PRO A 10 2.11 7.73 -2.91
CA PRO A 10 2.30 6.31 -3.22
C PRO A 10 1.12 5.42 -2.82
N TYR A 11 0.28 5.88 -1.89
CA TYR A 11 -0.79 5.08 -1.31
C TYR A 11 -2.03 5.10 -2.21
N VAL A 12 -2.45 3.93 -2.68
CA VAL A 12 -3.68 3.69 -3.45
C VAL A 12 -4.44 2.51 -2.85
N CYS A 13 -5.72 2.32 -3.18
CA CYS A 13 -6.43 1.10 -2.77
C CYS A 13 -6.26 0.01 -3.82
N ILE A 14 -5.82 -1.19 -3.38
CA ILE A 14 -5.55 -2.35 -4.23
C ILE A 14 -6.72 -3.34 -4.30
N GLU A 15 -7.78 -3.11 -3.52
CA GLU A 15 -8.94 -3.99 -3.46
C GLU A 15 -9.78 -3.90 -4.76
N PRO A 16 -10.00 -5.01 -5.51
CA PRO A 16 -10.56 -4.95 -6.87
C PRO A 16 -11.92 -4.24 -6.99
N ASP A 17 -12.80 -4.44 -6.01
CA ASP A 17 -14.15 -3.85 -5.98
C ASP A 17 -14.18 -2.43 -5.37
N CYS A 18 -13.02 -1.80 -5.12
CA CYS A 18 -12.96 -0.48 -4.50
C CYS A 18 -13.39 0.65 -5.45
N LYS A 19 -14.49 1.32 -5.11
CA LYS A 19 -14.99 2.54 -5.79
C LYS A 19 -13.95 3.67 -5.87
N THR A 20 -12.95 3.67 -4.99
CA THR A 20 -11.85 4.64 -4.92
C THR A 20 -10.47 4.01 -5.21
N ALA A 21 -10.40 2.88 -5.93
CA ALA A 21 -9.12 2.25 -6.29
C ALA A 21 -8.14 3.21 -7.01
N LYS A 22 -8.68 4.14 -7.82
CA LYS A 22 -7.92 5.17 -8.55
C LYS A 22 -7.58 6.42 -7.71
N THR A 23 -7.94 6.44 -6.43
CA THR A 23 -7.66 7.57 -5.53
C THR A 23 -6.28 7.43 -4.90
N HIS A 24 -5.43 8.42 -5.14
CA HIS A 24 -4.15 8.57 -4.47
C HIS A 24 -4.32 9.32 -3.15
N TYR A 25 -3.96 8.69 -2.04
CA TYR A 25 -4.00 9.29 -0.71
C TYR A 25 -2.67 10.02 -0.43
N THR A 26 -2.75 11.21 0.16
CA THR A 26 -1.58 12.08 0.38
C THR A 26 -0.77 11.62 1.59
N THR A 27 -1.44 11.05 2.59
CA THR A 27 -0.78 10.43 3.75
C THR A 27 -1.16 8.96 3.90
N ARG A 28 -0.27 8.20 4.53
CA ARG A 28 -0.51 6.80 4.89
C ARG A 28 -1.70 6.64 5.82
N GLN A 29 -1.99 7.64 6.67
CA GLN A 29 -3.13 7.59 7.59
C GLN A 29 -4.47 7.74 6.85
N GLU A 30 -4.58 8.61 5.85
CA GLU A 30 -5.77 8.70 4.99
C GLU A 30 -6.10 7.35 4.34
N TRP A 31 -5.07 6.67 3.82
CA TRP A 31 -5.20 5.35 3.22
C TRP A 31 -5.55 4.25 4.24
N VAL A 32 -4.91 4.24 5.43
CA VAL A 32 -5.27 3.32 6.53
C VAL A 32 -6.73 3.50 6.92
N ASN A 33 -7.18 4.74 7.13
CA ASN A 33 -8.57 5.05 7.48
C ASN A 33 -9.55 4.61 6.38
N HIS A 34 -9.15 4.69 5.10
CA HIS A 34 -9.95 4.17 3.99
C HIS A 34 -10.04 2.64 4.02
N VAL A 35 -8.91 1.92 4.14
CA VAL A 35 -8.88 0.46 4.23
C VAL A 35 -9.72 -0.03 5.42
N GLU A 36 -9.51 0.56 6.60
CA GLU A 36 -10.27 0.25 7.82
C GLU A 36 -11.78 0.49 7.64
N SER A 37 -12.17 1.67 7.13
CA SER A 37 -13.59 2.02 7.05
C SER A 37 -14.35 1.32 5.92
N GLN A 38 -13.71 0.95 4.81
CA GLN A 38 -14.39 0.38 3.64
C GLN A 38 -14.16 -1.14 3.47
N HIS A 39 -12.96 -1.63 3.77
CA HIS A 39 -12.52 -2.99 3.40
C HIS A 39 -12.32 -3.90 4.62
N TRP A 40 -11.89 -3.36 5.77
CA TRP A 40 -11.72 -4.12 7.01
C TRP A 40 -13.04 -4.32 7.75
N ARG A 41 -14.00 -4.97 7.08
CA ARG A 41 -15.38 -5.16 7.56
C ARG A 41 -15.81 -6.62 7.52
N SER A 42 -16.79 -6.97 8.34
CA SER A 42 -17.53 -8.23 8.32
C SER A 42 -18.96 -7.97 7.83
N TRP A 43 -19.51 -8.89 7.05
CA TRP A 43 -20.93 -8.88 6.67
C TRP A 43 -21.63 -10.06 7.34
N PHE A 44 -22.90 -9.85 7.69
CA PHE A 44 -23.75 -10.86 8.31
C PHE A 44 -25.08 -10.86 7.56
N CYS A 45 -25.71 -12.03 7.45
CA CYS A 45 -27.09 -12.10 6.97
C CYS A 45 -28.01 -11.33 7.95
N PRO A 46 -28.90 -10.43 7.48
CA PRO A 46 -29.87 -9.75 8.35
C PRO A 46 -31.09 -10.61 8.72
N PHE A 47 -31.10 -11.87 8.31
CA PHE A 47 -32.12 -12.87 8.60
C PHE A 47 -31.54 -14.00 9.48
N GLU A 48 -32.38 -14.93 9.93
CA GLU A 48 -32.07 -15.99 10.93
C GLU A 48 -31.13 -17.12 10.42
N CYS A 49 -30.12 -16.78 9.61
CA CYS A 49 -29.13 -17.71 9.07
C CYS A 49 -27.83 -17.78 9.87
N ASN A 50 -27.51 -16.74 10.66
CA ASN A 50 -26.28 -16.63 11.46
C ASN A 50 -24.96 -16.79 10.67
N GLU A 51 -24.99 -16.64 9.35
CA GLU A 51 -23.79 -16.70 8.49
C GLU A 51 -22.96 -15.41 8.56
N THR A 52 -21.63 -15.57 8.61
CA THR A 52 -20.65 -14.50 8.49
C THR A 52 -20.01 -14.55 7.10
N LEU A 53 -20.03 -13.44 6.38
CA LEU A 53 -19.62 -13.34 4.98
C LEU A 53 -18.52 -12.28 4.82
N LEU A 54 -17.58 -12.54 3.91
CA LEU A 54 -16.33 -11.78 3.80
C LEU A 54 -16.36 -10.67 2.73
N SER A 55 -17.47 -10.48 2.03
CA SER A 55 -17.64 -9.38 1.07
C SER A 55 -19.10 -8.98 0.86
N VAL A 56 -19.30 -7.75 0.40
CA VAL A 56 -20.61 -7.23 -0.08
C VAL A 56 -21.20 -8.15 -1.17
N ARG A 57 -20.36 -8.68 -2.07
CA ARG A 57 -20.78 -9.56 -3.16
C ARG A 57 -21.34 -10.88 -2.62
N MET A 58 -20.61 -11.54 -1.70
CA MET A 58 -21.09 -12.76 -1.05
C MET A 58 -22.39 -12.54 -0.27
N LEU A 59 -22.55 -11.39 0.40
CA LEU A 59 -23.80 -11.08 1.09
C LEU A 59 -24.99 -10.93 0.12
N LYS A 60 -24.80 -10.30 -1.03
CA LYS A 60 -25.84 -10.24 -2.08
C LYS A 60 -26.16 -11.63 -2.62
N GLU A 61 -25.15 -12.39 -3.03
CA GLU A 61 -25.30 -13.75 -3.54
C GLU A 61 -26.00 -14.66 -2.53
N HIS A 62 -25.72 -14.55 -1.22
CA HIS A 62 -26.45 -15.24 -0.17
C HIS A 62 -27.92 -14.81 -0.12
N ILE A 63 -28.23 -13.51 -0.04
CA ILE A 63 -29.60 -12.99 0.05
C ILE A 63 -30.42 -13.38 -1.18
N ASP A 64 -29.88 -13.18 -2.38
CA ASP A 64 -30.58 -13.42 -3.64
C ASP A 64 -30.89 -14.92 -3.85
N ASN A 65 -30.08 -15.85 -3.31
CA ASN A 65 -30.33 -17.29 -3.40
C ASN A 65 -31.13 -17.88 -2.22
N ALA A 66 -30.98 -17.34 -1.00
CA ALA A 66 -31.62 -17.88 0.22
C ALA A 66 -32.94 -17.18 0.59
N HIS A 67 -33.16 -15.96 0.09
CA HIS A 67 -34.27 -15.08 0.50
C HIS A 67 -35.02 -14.46 -0.69
N ASP A 68 -35.16 -15.22 -1.77
CA ASP A 68 -35.85 -14.93 -3.04
C ASP A 68 -37.16 -14.12 -2.92
N THR A 69 -37.94 -14.31 -1.84
CA THR A 69 -39.20 -13.59 -1.61
C THR A 69 -39.09 -12.27 -0.84
N LEU A 70 -37.90 -11.89 -0.33
CA LEU A 70 -37.74 -10.78 0.62
C LEU A 70 -36.56 -9.82 0.34
N ARG A 71 -36.86 -8.80 -0.48
CA ARG A 71 -36.41 -7.41 -0.29
C ARG A 71 -34.88 -7.18 -0.39
N SER A 72 -34.33 -7.34 -1.60
CA SER A 72 -33.03 -6.76 -2.00
C SER A 72 -32.94 -5.24 -1.78
N GLU A 73 -34.08 -4.53 -1.68
CA GLU A 73 -34.22 -3.11 -1.32
C GLU A 73 -34.70 -2.86 0.14
N SER A 74 -34.58 -3.82 1.06
CA SER A 74 -34.94 -3.55 2.47
C SER A 74 -33.88 -2.75 3.21
N TYR A 75 -34.34 -1.88 4.12
CA TYR A 75 -33.48 -1.17 5.08
C TYR A 75 -32.54 -2.10 5.87
N GLU A 76 -32.98 -3.31 6.23
CA GLU A 76 -32.14 -4.30 6.92
C GLU A 76 -31.05 -4.88 6.00
N VAL A 77 -31.34 -5.10 4.71
CA VAL A 77 -30.34 -5.46 3.70
C VAL A 77 -29.39 -4.30 3.42
N GLU A 78 -29.86 -3.06 3.24
CA GLU A 78 -28.98 -1.88 3.13
C GLU A 78 -28.06 -1.71 4.34
N LYS A 79 -28.58 -1.98 5.55
CA LYS A 79 -27.85 -1.94 6.81
C LYS A 79 -26.83 -3.06 6.92
N ALA A 80 -27.17 -4.28 6.50
CA ALA A 80 -26.23 -5.39 6.42
C ALA A 80 -25.13 -5.14 5.38
N LEU A 81 -25.46 -4.60 4.20
CA LEU A 81 -24.51 -4.26 3.13
C LEU A 81 -23.48 -3.21 3.55
N ARG A 82 -23.81 -2.33 4.53
CA ARG A 82 -22.82 -1.43 5.16
C ARG A 82 -21.77 -2.18 6.00
N GLY A 83 -22.04 -3.41 6.44
CA GLY A 83 -21.15 -4.24 7.27
C GLY A 83 -20.84 -3.64 8.64
N ILE A 84 -20.14 -4.40 9.49
CA ILE A 84 -19.55 -3.91 10.75
C ILE A 84 -18.01 -3.93 10.65
N PRO A 85 -17.26 -3.14 11.43
CA PRO A 85 -15.80 -3.24 11.48
C PRO A 85 -15.35 -4.65 11.87
N HIS A 86 -14.35 -5.21 11.17
CA HIS A 86 -13.91 -6.58 11.39
C HIS A 86 -13.10 -6.71 12.69
N ALA A 87 -13.24 -7.84 13.40
CA ALA A 87 -12.35 -8.24 14.47
C ALA A 87 -10.87 -8.34 14.02
N SER A 88 -9.94 -8.23 14.97
CA SER A 88 -8.51 -8.04 14.73
C SER A 88 -7.74 -9.26 14.20
N GLU A 89 -8.38 -10.42 14.08
CA GLU A 89 -7.72 -11.73 13.91
C GLU A 89 -7.80 -12.29 12.48
N THR A 90 -8.30 -11.52 11.52
CA THR A 90 -8.37 -11.90 10.10
C THR A 90 -6.99 -12.12 9.50
N VAL A 91 -6.85 -13.20 8.72
CA VAL A 91 -5.73 -13.43 7.82
C VAL A 91 -6.06 -12.87 6.44
N SER A 92 -5.12 -12.18 5.82
CA SER A 92 -5.17 -11.68 4.44
C SER A 92 -3.88 -12.01 3.70
N ILE A 93 -3.91 -12.00 2.37
CA ILE A 93 -2.74 -12.32 1.54
C ILE A 93 -2.31 -11.06 0.78
N CYS A 94 -1.02 -10.76 0.77
CA CYS A 94 -0.47 -9.66 -0.02
C CYS A 94 -0.53 -9.97 -1.52
N LEU A 95 -1.29 -9.19 -2.30
CA LEU A 95 -1.36 -9.35 -3.76
C LEU A 95 -0.05 -9.00 -4.50
N LEU A 96 0.94 -8.42 -3.82
CA LEU A 96 2.21 -7.99 -4.41
C LEU A 96 3.37 -8.98 -4.15
N CYS A 97 3.30 -9.81 -3.10
CA CYS A 97 4.38 -10.75 -2.73
C CYS A 97 3.90 -12.06 -2.07
N GLN A 98 2.59 -12.25 -1.90
CA GLN A 98 1.94 -13.45 -1.35
C GLN A 98 2.20 -13.73 0.15
N GLU A 99 2.82 -12.81 0.90
CA GLU A 99 2.93 -12.89 2.37
C GLU A 99 1.54 -12.94 3.04
N GLN A 100 1.37 -13.84 4.03
CA GLN A 100 0.16 -13.91 4.86
C GLN A 100 0.26 -12.92 6.03
N LEU A 101 -0.81 -12.16 6.26
CA LEU A 101 -0.83 -10.98 7.12
C LEU A 101 -2.02 -11.05 8.08
N SER A 102 -1.75 -11.01 9.39
CA SER A 102 -2.78 -11.08 10.43
C SER A 102 -3.15 -9.70 11.00
N GLY A 103 -4.39 -9.29 10.76
CA GLY A 103 -4.98 -8.06 11.27
C GLY A 103 -4.56 -6.78 10.53
N LEU A 104 -5.42 -5.75 10.61
CA LEU A 104 -5.32 -4.48 9.90
C LEU A 104 -3.94 -3.80 10.02
N ARG A 105 -3.36 -3.82 11.23
CA ARG A 105 -2.08 -3.16 11.54
C ARG A 105 -0.92 -3.75 10.72
N ASP A 106 -0.93 -5.05 10.50
CA ASP A 106 0.18 -5.75 9.85
C ASP A 106 -0.03 -5.80 8.34
N TYR A 107 -1.28 -5.96 7.89
CA TYR A 107 -1.68 -5.70 6.49
C TYR A 107 -1.27 -4.29 6.04
N THR A 108 -1.71 -3.25 6.74
CA THR A 108 -1.40 -1.85 6.35
C THR A 108 0.07 -1.49 6.52
N ARG A 109 0.79 -2.12 7.46
CA ARG A 109 2.25 -1.96 7.56
C ARG A 109 2.96 -2.55 6.35
N HIS A 110 2.58 -3.76 5.95
CA HIS A 110 3.20 -4.49 4.85
C HIS A 110 2.87 -3.84 3.50
N ILE A 111 1.59 -3.66 3.17
CA ILE A 111 1.17 -3.09 1.87
C ILE A 111 1.66 -1.64 1.73
N GLY A 112 1.67 -0.87 2.83
CA GLY A 112 2.21 0.50 2.84
C GLY A 112 3.70 0.56 2.48
N ARG A 113 4.50 -0.43 2.90
CA ARG A 113 5.91 -0.54 2.50
C ARG A 113 6.05 -0.76 0.99
N HIS A 114 5.27 -1.67 0.41
CA HIS A 114 5.33 -1.93 -1.03
C HIS A 114 4.87 -0.72 -1.87
N HIS A 115 3.87 0.04 -1.43
CA HIS A 115 3.51 1.33 -2.04
C HIS A 115 4.70 2.31 -2.03
N GLU A 116 5.38 2.46 -0.88
CA GLU A 116 6.58 3.30 -0.75
C GLU A 116 7.73 2.81 -1.66
N GLU A 117 7.92 1.49 -1.82
CA GLU A 117 8.95 0.88 -2.67
C GLU A 117 8.69 1.07 -4.17
N VAL A 118 7.47 0.76 -4.64
CA VAL A 118 7.07 0.91 -6.06
C VAL A 118 7.21 2.36 -6.52
N ALA A 119 6.79 3.32 -5.70
CA ALA A 119 6.92 4.73 -6.04
C ALA A 119 8.38 5.21 -6.06
N LEU A 120 9.27 4.63 -5.23
CA LEU A 120 10.71 4.91 -5.29
C LEU A 120 11.42 4.23 -6.47
N LEU A 121 10.89 3.13 -7.01
CA LEU A 121 11.39 2.53 -8.26
C LEU A 121 11.11 3.43 -9.46
N ALA A 122 9.91 4.01 -9.54
CA ALA A 122 9.54 4.95 -10.61
C ALA A 122 10.51 6.15 -10.72
N LEU A 123 10.97 6.69 -9.58
CA LEU A 123 11.97 7.76 -9.56
C LEU A 123 13.37 7.35 -10.06
N ARG A 124 13.77 6.08 -9.90
CA ARG A 124 15.08 5.61 -10.36
C ARG A 124 15.13 5.60 -11.88
N HIS A 125 14.15 4.97 -12.51
CA HIS A 125 14.05 4.91 -13.98
C HIS A 125 13.95 6.30 -14.63
N HIS A 126 13.36 7.30 -13.96
CA HIS A 126 13.41 8.69 -14.46
C HIS A 126 14.84 9.26 -14.46
N LYS A 127 15.66 8.95 -13.45
CA LYS A 127 17.07 9.39 -13.41
C LYS A 127 17.93 8.67 -14.44
N ASP A 128 17.66 7.39 -14.67
CA ASP A 128 18.43 6.58 -15.62
C ASP A 128 18.13 6.95 -17.09
N ASN A 129 16.91 7.44 -17.37
CA ASN A 129 16.47 7.85 -18.71
C ASN A 129 16.81 9.32 -19.07
N TYR A 130 17.04 10.18 -18.06
CA TYR A 130 17.60 11.53 -18.26
C TYR A 130 19.07 11.52 -17.86
N GLY A 131 19.93 11.05 -18.77
CA GLY A 131 21.38 11.09 -18.61
C GLY A 131 21.85 12.51 -18.26
N VAL A 132 22.58 12.64 -17.16
CA VAL A 132 23.08 13.93 -16.68
C VAL A 132 24.19 14.40 -17.59
N GLU A 133 23.89 15.34 -18.50
CA GLU A 133 24.91 16.04 -19.28
C GLU A 133 25.84 16.82 -18.33
N ASN A 134 27.13 16.49 -18.37
CA ASN A 134 28.11 17.07 -17.47
C ASN A 134 28.48 18.49 -17.92
N SER A 135 27.82 19.50 -17.34
CA SER A 135 28.14 20.91 -17.59
C SER A 135 29.35 21.36 -16.76
N ASP A 136 30.55 20.90 -17.13
CA ASP A 136 31.80 21.45 -16.60
C ASP A 136 31.86 22.96 -16.85
N LYS A 137 31.91 23.75 -15.77
CA LYS A 137 32.20 25.20 -15.82
C LYS A 137 33.14 25.58 -14.70
N GLU A 138 34.43 25.46 -15.00
CA GLU A 138 35.47 26.10 -14.20
C GLU A 138 35.23 27.61 -14.13
N VAL A 139 35.21 28.18 -12.92
CA VAL A 139 35.46 29.61 -12.71
C VAL A 139 36.46 29.74 -11.57
N SER A 140 37.70 30.08 -11.93
CA SER A 140 38.75 30.41 -10.98
C SER A 140 38.44 31.72 -10.27
N SER A 141 38.45 31.70 -8.93
CA SER A 141 38.83 32.88 -8.15
C SER A 141 39.51 32.45 -6.85
N SER A 142 40.70 33.01 -6.60
CA SER A 142 41.60 32.52 -5.54
C SER A 142 41.33 33.15 -4.17
N SER A 143 41.37 32.35 -3.12
CA SER A 143 41.76 32.81 -1.78
C SER A 143 42.58 31.72 -1.07
N LYS A 144 43.39 32.09 -0.07
CA LYS A 144 44.56 31.30 0.41
C LYS A 144 44.44 30.87 1.87
N ARG A 145 45.40 30.03 2.30
CA ARG A 145 45.80 29.65 3.69
C ARG A 145 45.05 28.40 4.21
N SER A 146 45.64 27.19 4.09
CA SER A 146 46.51 26.51 5.09
C SER A 146 45.73 25.90 6.27
N GLN A 147 46.03 24.71 6.80
CA GLN A 147 47.04 23.69 6.46
C GLN A 147 46.61 22.33 7.09
N GLN A 148 47.04 21.21 6.49
CA GLN A 148 47.60 19.97 7.09
C GLN A 148 47.06 19.44 8.44
N ASP A 149 46.82 18.14 8.63
CA ASP A 149 46.95 16.92 7.80
C ASP A 149 45.90 15.88 8.32
N GLU A 150 45.84 14.56 8.12
CA GLU A 150 46.81 13.51 7.74
C GLU A 150 46.11 12.34 6.98
N TYR A 151 46.40 11.06 7.30
CA TYR A 151 46.16 9.91 6.39
C TYR A 151 45.74 8.61 7.10
N SER A 152 44.65 8.00 6.61
CA SER A 152 44.36 6.53 6.50
C SER A 152 42.84 6.31 6.35
N GLY A 153 42.35 5.28 5.65
CA GLY A 153 43.05 4.25 4.88
C GLY A 153 42.33 2.90 4.95
N TRP A 154 41.33 2.68 4.08
CA TRP A 154 40.64 1.39 3.95
C TRP A 154 40.34 1.09 2.48
N ASP A 155 40.90 -0.02 2.01
CA ASP A 155 40.71 -0.50 0.64
C ASP A 155 39.39 -1.26 0.45
N GLN A 156 38.84 -1.09 -0.75
CA GLN A 156 38.27 -2.14 -1.60
C GLN A 156 37.85 -3.46 -0.94
N ASN A 157 36.55 -3.78 -1.00
CA ASN A 157 36.14 -4.78 -2.00
C ASN A 157 34.65 -4.64 -2.40
N VAL A 158 34.32 -5.11 -3.61
CA VAL A 158 32.95 -5.23 -4.11
C VAL A 158 32.67 -6.70 -4.37
N SER A 159 31.64 -7.26 -3.75
CA SER A 159 31.02 -8.49 -4.23
C SER A 159 29.52 -8.48 -3.94
N MET A 160 28.73 -8.47 -5.00
CA MET A 160 27.30 -8.80 -4.94
C MET A 160 27.16 -10.26 -5.35
N HIS A 161 26.54 -11.07 -4.49
CA HIS A 161 25.89 -12.32 -4.88
C HIS A 161 24.49 -12.32 -4.27
N ILE A 162 23.49 -12.29 -5.15
CA ILE A 162 22.10 -12.60 -4.81
C ILE A 162 21.77 -13.82 -5.66
N GLU A 163 21.97 -15.01 -5.09
CA GLU A 163 21.51 -16.24 -5.71
C GLU A 163 19.99 -16.30 -5.60
N TRP A 164 19.32 -16.32 -6.75
CA TRP A 164 17.91 -16.67 -6.85
C TRP A 164 17.81 -18.18 -7.07
N CYS A 165 17.41 -18.91 -6.03
CA CYS A 165 17.07 -20.33 -6.14
C CYS A 165 15.56 -20.53 -6.24
N LEU A 166 15.19 -21.56 -6.99
CA LEU A 166 13.82 -21.97 -7.35
C LEU A 166 13.16 -22.83 -6.27
#